data_AF-A0A847BPP2-F1
#
_entry.id   AF-A0A847BPP2-F1
#
_cell.length_a   1.000
_cell.length_b   1.000
_cell.length_c   1.000
_cell.angle_alpha   90.00
_cell.angle_beta   90.00
_cell.angle_gamma   90.00
#
_symmetry.space_group_name_H-M   'P 1'
#
loop_
_entity.id
_entity.type
_entity.pdbx_description
1 polymer ?
#
loop_
_entity_poly.entity_id
_entity_poly.type
_entity_poly.pdbx_seq_one_letter_code
_entity_poly.pdbx_strand_id
1 'polypeptide(L)'
;MQKSQIIGELLKKEVYALADYLEIPEAIINKPPSAGLWKGQTDEQEMGFTYQKLDEYLESNSGSQETITRIKEMIFKSEHKRSLPLIAAIPPSVRQK
;
A
#
# COMPACT_ATOMS: atom_id res chain seq x y z
N MET A 1 8.67 -17.24 -12.56
CA MET A 1 7.22 -17.01 -12.36
C MET A 1 7.04 -15.56 -11.94
N GLN A 2 6.50 -14.72 -12.82
CA GLN A 2 6.17 -13.34 -12.50
C GLN A 2 4.91 -13.40 -11.62
N LYS A 3 5.03 -13.09 -10.33
CA LYS A 3 3.85 -12.86 -9.47
C LYS A 3 3.14 -11.63 -10.01
N SER A 4 2.09 -11.83 -10.80
CA SER A 4 1.26 -10.75 -11.30
C SER A 4 0.40 -10.21 -10.15
N GLN A 5 0.58 -8.94 -9.81
CA GLN A 5 -0.33 -8.19 -8.96
C GLN A 5 -1.20 -7.32 -9.88
N ILE A 6 -2.43 -7.77 -10.15
CA ILE A 6 -3.29 -7.22 -11.20
C ILE A 6 -3.66 -5.75 -10.95
N ILE A 7 -3.80 -5.36 -9.69
CA ILE A 7 -4.18 -4.00 -9.28
C ILE A 7 -3.04 -3.22 -8.60
N GLY A 8 -1.81 -3.74 -8.66
CA GLY A 8 -0.68 -3.20 -7.89
C GLY A 8 -0.19 -1.82 -8.33
N GLU A 9 -0.56 -1.40 -9.54
CA GLU A 9 -0.19 -0.11 -10.13
C GLU A 9 -1.35 0.90 -10.14
N LEU A 10 -2.48 0.57 -9.50
CA LEU A 10 -3.66 1.44 -9.44
C LEU A 10 -3.71 2.22 -8.12
N LEU A 11 -4.11 3.48 -8.21
CA LEU A 11 -4.51 4.31 -7.08
C LEU A 11 -5.84 3.82 -6.49
N LYS A 12 -6.14 4.23 -5.25
CA LYS A 12 -7.36 3.73 -4.59
C LYS A 12 -8.62 4.19 -5.33
N LYS A 13 -8.67 5.43 -5.80
CA LYS A 13 -9.76 5.96 -6.62
C LYS A 13 -9.94 5.20 -7.94
N GLU A 14 -8.86 4.71 -8.54
CA GLU A 14 -8.92 3.93 -9.79
C GLU A 14 -9.46 2.52 -9.53
N VAL A 15 -9.12 1.92 -8.38
CA VAL A 15 -9.73 0.66 -7.93
C VAL A 15 -11.24 0.83 -7.70
N TYR A 16 -11.68 1.96 -7.15
CA TYR A 16 -13.11 2.27 -7.02
C TYR A 16 -13.80 2.45 -8.37
N ALA A 17 -13.20 3.20 -9.30
CA ALA A 17 -13.73 3.37 -10.65
C ALA A 17 -13.82 2.04 -11.41
N LEU A 18 -12.84 1.15 -11.23
CA LEU A 18 -12.88 -0.19 -11.79
C LEU A 18 -13.99 -1.04 -11.18
N ALA A 19 -14.22 -0.94 -9.86
CA ALA A 19 -15.28 -1.68 -9.19
C ALA A 19 -16.69 -1.24 -9.67
N ASP A 20 -16.88 0.06 -9.89
CA ASP A 20 -18.11 0.62 -10.47
C ASP A 20 -18.32 0.12 -11.91
N TYR A 21 -17.28 0.20 -12.74
CA TYR A 21 -17.33 -0.30 -14.12
C TYR A 21 -17.67 -1.80 -14.22
N LEU A 22 -17.22 -2.59 -13.24
CA LEU A 22 -17.49 -4.03 -13.15
C LEU A 22 -18.81 -4.37 -12.45
N GLU A 23 -19.63 -3.35 -12.12
CA GLU A 23 -20.93 -3.50 -11.46
C GLU A 23 -20.84 -4.26 -10.13
N ILE A 24 -19.77 -4.05 -9.37
CA ILE A 24 -19.62 -4.62 -8.03
C ILE A 24 -20.70 -4.02 -7.12
N PRO A 25 -21.36 -4.81 -6.24
CA PRO A 25 -22.40 -4.31 -5.36
C PRO A 25 -21.99 -3.08 -4.55
N GLU A 26 -22.87 -2.07 -4.50
CA GLU A 26 -22.69 -0.83 -3.72
C GLU A 26 -22.34 -1.07 -2.25
N ALA A 27 -22.87 -2.13 -1.66
CA ALA A 27 -22.57 -2.51 -0.28
C ALA A 27 -21.08 -2.87 -0.06
N ILE A 28 -20.37 -3.27 -1.12
CA ILE A 28 -18.92 -3.56 -1.11
C ILE A 28 -18.14 -2.28 -1.38
N ILE A 29 -18.54 -1.51 -2.39
CA ILE A 29 -17.86 -0.25 -2.79
C ILE A 29 -17.90 0.77 -1.63
N ASN A 30 -19.07 0.97 -1.03
CA ASN A 30 -19.27 1.97 0.02
C ASN A 30 -18.82 1.51 1.41
N LYS A 31 -18.39 0.25 1.55
CA LYS A 31 -17.86 -0.23 2.82
C LYS A 31 -16.52 0.47 3.10
N PRO A 32 -16.33 1.06 4.30
CA PRO A 32 -15.04 1.64 4.68
C PRO A 32 -13.91 0.60 4.53
N PRO A 33 -12.79 0.94 3.86
CA PRO A 33 -11.64 0.05 3.76
C PRO A 33 -11.13 -0.39 5.14
N SER A 34 -10.90 -1.69 5.27
CA SER A 34 -10.56 -2.34 6.53
C SER A 34 -9.86 -3.67 6.26
N ALA A 35 -8.75 -3.92 6.94
CA ALA A 35 -8.08 -5.21 7.02
C ALA A 35 -8.87 -6.25 7.85
N GLY A 36 -9.87 -5.82 8.62
CA GLY A 36 -10.78 -6.69 9.38
C GLY A 36 -10.11 -7.39 10.57
N LEU A 37 -9.00 -6.86 11.09
CA LEU A 37 -8.23 -7.48 12.17
C LEU A 37 -8.91 -7.37 13.55
N TRP A 38 -9.74 -6.34 13.76
CA TRP A 38 -10.58 -6.18 14.95
C TRP A 38 -11.84 -5.37 14.63
N LYS A 39 -12.82 -5.39 15.54
CA LYS A 39 -14.10 -4.69 15.35
C LYS A 39 -13.89 -3.17 15.30
N GLY A 40 -14.42 -2.54 14.25
CA GLY A 40 -14.35 -1.09 14.06
C GLY A 40 -13.02 -0.58 13.48
N GLN A 41 -12.10 -1.47 13.12
CA GLN A 41 -10.86 -1.12 12.43
C GLN A 41 -11.15 -0.52 11.05
N THR A 42 -10.52 0.61 10.71
CA THR A 42 -10.48 1.13 9.35
C THR A 42 -9.06 1.55 8.99
N ASP A 43 -8.72 1.40 7.72
CA ASP A 43 -7.36 1.66 7.25
C ASP A 43 -7.01 3.15 7.39
N GLU A 44 -7.96 4.05 7.12
CA GLU A 44 -7.75 5.50 7.23
C GLU A 44 -7.49 5.95 8.67
N GLN A 45 -8.12 5.31 9.66
CA GLN A 45 -7.86 5.57 11.07
C GLN A 45 -6.46 5.12 11.49
N GLU A 46 -6.01 3.96 11.01
CA GLU A 46 -4.66 3.46 11.31
C GLU A 46 -3.55 4.29 10.63
N MET A 47 -3.79 4.73 9.40
CA MET A 47 -2.84 5.56 8.66
C MET A 47 -2.76 6.98 9.21
N GLY A 48 -3.89 7.51 9.69
CA GLY A 48 -4.04 8.90 10.12
C GLY A 48 -4.37 9.88 8.98
N PHE A 49 -4.72 9.36 7.81
CA PHE A 49 -5.11 10.13 6.62
C PHE A 49 -6.03 9.30 5.71
N THR A 50 -6.78 9.97 4.86
CA THR A 50 -7.71 9.33 3.92
C THR A 50 -7.00 8.80 2.68
N TYR A 51 -7.62 7.84 2.00
CA TYR A 51 -7.12 7.38 0.70
C TYR A 51 -7.09 8.48 -0.35
N GLN A 52 -8.03 9.43 -0.30
CA GLN A 52 -8.00 10.60 -1.18
C GLN A 52 -6.68 11.39 -1.02
N LYS A 53 -6.26 11.66 0.22
CA LYS A 53 -4.99 12.37 0.49
C LYS A 53 -3.78 11.57 0.04
N LEU A 54 -3.84 10.24 0.16
CA LEU A 54 -2.78 9.36 -0.35
C LEU A 54 -2.69 9.43 -1.87
N ASP A 55 -3.83 9.33 -2.57
CA ASP A 55 -3.89 9.41 -4.03
C ASP A 55 -3.40 10.77 -4.53
N GLU A 56 -3.83 11.88 -3.91
CA GLU A 56 -3.35 13.24 -4.22
C GLU A 56 -1.82 13.36 -4.11
N TYR A 57 -1.24 12.80 -3.04
CA TYR A 57 0.21 12.75 -2.84
C TYR A 57 0.90 11.90 -3.91
N LEU A 58 0.38 10.73 -4.24
CA LEU A 58 1.00 9.84 -5.23
C LEU A 58 0.96 10.43 -6.65
N GLU A 59 -0.06 11.20 -7.01
CA GLU A 59 -0.17 11.83 -8.33
C GLU A 59 0.65 13.10 -8.48
N SER A 60 0.64 13.96 -7.46
CA SER A 60 1.10 15.35 -7.59
C SER A 60 2.10 15.78 -6.52
N ASN A 61 2.45 14.89 -5.58
CA ASN A 61 3.32 15.17 -4.44
C ASN A 61 2.80 16.35 -3.59
N SER A 62 1.49 16.57 -3.61
CA SER A 62 0.80 17.62 -2.88
C SER A 62 0.10 17.08 -1.62
N GLY A 63 -0.27 17.98 -0.71
CA GLY A 63 -0.94 17.63 0.55
C GLY A 63 -0.41 18.44 1.73
N SER A 64 -1.00 18.23 2.91
CA SER A 64 -0.48 18.87 4.12
C SER A 64 0.90 18.30 4.48
N GLN A 65 1.77 19.14 5.04
CA GLN A 65 3.12 18.74 5.43
C GLN A 65 3.11 17.53 6.40
N GLU A 66 2.13 17.49 7.30
CA GLU A 66 1.92 16.38 8.23
C GLU A 66 1.60 15.07 7.48
N THR A 67 0.65 15.10 6.53
CA THR A 67 0.26 13.94 5.73
C THR A 67 1.46 13.43 4.91
N ILE A 68 2.16 14.33 4.22
CA ILE A 68 3.33 13.98 3.39
C ILE A 68 4.42 13.32 4.24
N THR A 69 4.71 13.88 5.40
CA THR A 69 5.72 13.35 6.32
C THR A 69 5.32 11.94 6.77
N ARG A 70 4.07 11.76 7.18
CA ARG A 70 3.52 10.47 7.59
C ARG A 70 3.61 9.41 6.48
N ILE A 71 3.22 9.77 5.25
CA ILE A 71 3.29 8.87 4.09
C ILE A 71 4.74 8.44 3.82
N LYS A 72 5.68 9.40 3.78
CA LYS A 72 7.11 9.11 3.56
C LYS A 72 7.68 8.17 4.62
N GLU A 73 7.36 8.40 5.89
CA GLU A 73 7.76 7.50 6.98
C GLU A 73 7.23 6.07 6.79
N MET A 74 5.96 5.93 6.38
CA MET A 74 5.34 4.63 6.13
C MET A 74 5.98 3.91 4.94
N ILE A 75 6.28 4.64 3.86
CA ILE A 75 7.00 4.10 2.69
C ILE A 75 8.36 3.59 3.14
N PHE A 76 9.13 4.40 3.85
CA PHE A 76 10.46 4.05 4.33
C PHE A 76 10.45 2.82 5.25
N LYS A 77 9.58 2.81 6.27
CA LYS A 77 9.45 1.68 7.22
C LYS A 77 9.06 0.37 6.55
N SER A 78 8.39 0.43 5.40
CA SER A 78 7.88 -0.73 4.67
C SER A 78 8.71 -1.16 3.46
N GLU A 79 9.86 -0.53 3.20
CA GLU A 79 10.72 -0.85 2.04
C GLU A 79 11.08 -2.34 1.95
N HIS A 80 11.40 -2.96 3.08
CA HIS A 80 11.73 -4.39 3.15
C HIS A 80 10.59 -5.31 2.66
N LYS A 81 9.33 -4.85 2.64
CA LYS A 81 8.19 -5.63 2.13
C LYS A 81 8.15 -5.69 0.59
N ARG A 82 8.85 -4.75 -0.07
CA ARG A 82 8.93 -4.63 -1.54
C ARG A 82 10.24 -5.15 -2.13
N SER A 83 11.18 -5.55 -1.27
CA SER A 83 12.49 -6.07 -1.65
C SER A 83 12.63 -7.53 -1.22
N LEU A 84 13.54 -8.26 -1.88
CA LEU A 84 13.91 -9.59 -1.42
C LEU A 84 14.60 -9.50 -0.06
N PRO A 85 14.45 -10.53 0.80
CA PRO A 85 15.13 -10.56 2.08
C PRO A 85 16.64 -10.47 1.87
N LEU A 86 17.33 -9.78 2.77
CA LEU A 86 18.79 -9.73 2.76
C LEU A 86 19.32 -11.14 3.05
N ILE A 87 20.11 -11.66 2.12
CA ILE A 87 20.77 -12.96 2.27
C ILE A 87 22.18 -12.69 2.76
N ALA A 88 22.55 -13.32 3.87
CA ALA A 88 23.93 -13.28 4.36
C ALA A 88 24.86 -13.89 3.29
N ALA A 89 25.85 -13.11 2.85
CA ALA A 89 26.86 -13.63 1.94
C ALA A 89 27.71 -14.68 2.67
N ILE A 90 27.89 -15.85 2.03
CA ILE A 90 28.85 -16.84 2.52
C ILE A 90 30.25 -16.23 2.37
N PRO A 91 31.05 -16.12 3.44
CA PRO A 91 32.41 -15.61 3.35
C PRO A 91 33.22 -16.44 2.34
N PRO A 92 34.07 -15.81 1.49
CA PRO A 92 34.89 -16.54 0.51
C PRO A 92 35.75 -17.65 1.12
N SER A 93 36.14 -17.50 2.40
CA SER A 93 36.91 -18.49 3.15
C SER A 93 36.20 -19.83 3.37
N VAL A 94 34.86 -19.83 3.39
CA VAL A 94 34.04 -21.05 3.59
C VAL A 94 33.71 -21.72 2.25
N ARG A 95 33.83 -20.99 1.13
CA ARG A 95 33.45 -21.44 -0.21
C ARG A 95 34.53 -22.29 -0.90
N GLN A 96 35.76 -22.29 -0.38
CA GLN A 96 36.88 -23.08 -0.89
C GLN A 96 36.98 -24.41 -0.14
N LYS A 97 36.19 -25.39 -0.57
CA LYS A 97 36.46 -26.82 -0.35
C LYS A 97 36.10 -27.58 -1.61
#